data_AF-A0A7M4F4X8-F1
#
_entry.id   AF-A0A7M4F4X8-F1
#
_cell.length_a   1.000
_cell.length_b   1.000
_cell.length_c   1.000
_cell.angle_alpha   90.00
_cell.angle_beta   90.00
_cell.angle_gamma   90.00
#
_symmetry.space_group_name_H-M   'P 1'
#
loop_
_entity.id
_entity.type
_entity.pdbx_description
1 polymer ?
#
loop_
_entity_poly.entity_id
_entity_poly.type
_entity_poly.pdbx_seq_one_letter_code
_entity_poly.pdbx_strand_id
1 'polypeptide(L)'
;MCRSHCISQRINSYQPGLRGLSRHSSMLDFLRTKKLQDRQMESPLLSGAERSCPLDSLCEPTRVHLERLLLLEGFQEVEVIETCQCNTSPKECLRLPALKTFFPDSPLEFTVDVGKCSNPSHVEDGLFCAPTKFDSVLIKSPNGAEVVQTLENCEMKEPCYRISYVEYYYEIIYNSAGDREERLKEIDVGRCLGSCSIGNRCLLR
;
A
#
# COMPACT_ATOMS: atom_id res chain seq x y z
N MET A 1 -5.05 -4.51 6.97
CA MET A 1 -4.08 -4.07 8.00
C MET A 1 -3.76 -5.22 8.92
N CYS A 2 -2.47 -5.42 9.24
CA CYS A 2 -2.07 -6.38 10.27
C CYS A 2 -2.77 -6.01 11.59
N ARG A 3 -3.48 -6.95 12.21
CA ARG A 3 -4.02 -6.73 13.56
C ARG A 3 -2.84 -6.60 14.52
N SER A 4 -3.07 -5.96 15.66
CA SER A 4 -2.12 -5.85 16.78
C SER A 4 -1.63 -7.19 17.34
N HIS A 5 -2.07 -8.32 16.77
CA HIS A 5 -1.72 -9.70 17.09
C HIS A 5 -0.98 -10.35 15.91
N CYS A 6 0.34 -10.17 15.87
CA CYS A 6 1.25 -10.89 14.99
C CYS A 6 1.43 -12.34 15.53
N ILE A 7 0.39 -13.18 15.54
CA ILE A 7 0.56 -14.62 15.82
C ILE A 7 1.08 -15.26 14.55
N SER A 8 2.38 -15.56 14.51
CA SER A 8 2.98 -16.45 13.52
C SER A 8 2.33 -17.83 13.67
N GLN A 9 1.21 -18.06 12.98
CA GLN A 9 0.69 -19.40 12.83
C GLN A 9 1.66 -20.14 11.92
N ARG A 10 2.57 -20.91 12.53
CA ARG A 10 3.10 -22.10 11.86
C ARG A 10 1.87 -22.91 11.46
N ILE A 11 1.56 -22.92 10.17
CA ILE A 11 0.59 -23.85 9.60
C ILE A 11 1.23 -25.24 9.76
N ASN A 12 0.98 -25.87 10.90
CA ASN A 12 1.25 -27.27 11.11
C ASN A 12 -0.08 -27.98 11.34
N SER A 13 -0.56 -28.57 10.25
CA SER A 13 -1.16 -29.90 10.18
C SER A 13 -2.06 -30.38 11.34
N TYR A 14 -3.34 -30.57 11.01
CA TYR A 14 -4.26 -31.58 11.53
C TYR A 14 -4.28 -31.81 13.05
N GLN A 15 -5.27 -31.23 13.73
CA GLN A 15 -5.85 -31.84 14.92
C GLN A 15 -7.30 -32.28 14.65
N PRO A 16 -7.59 -33.59 14.71
CA PRO A 16 -8.95 -34.10 14.65
C PRO A 16 -9.61 -34.00 16.02
N GLY A 17 -10.81 -33.40 16.07
CA GLY A 17 -11.74 -33.60 17.17
C GLY A 17 -12.32 -32.33 17.75
N LEU A 18 -13.45 -31.89 17.21
CA LEU A 18 -14.51 -31.23 17.98
C LEU A 18 -15.85 -31.75 17.48
N ARG A 19 -16.38 -32.72 18.23
CA ARG A 19 -17.77 -33.15 18.18
C ARG A 19 -18.66 -31.97 18.55
N GLY A 20 -19.57 -31.59 17.65
CA GLY A 20 -20.58 -30.57 17.91
C GLY A 20 -21.16 -29.99 16.64
N LEU A 21 -21.61 -30.85 15.70
CA LEU A 21 -22.28 -30.41 14.48
C LEU A 21 -23.63 -29.77 14.80
N SER A 22 -23.64 -28.44 14.96
CA SER A 22 -24.84 -27.63 14.77
C SER A 22 -25.18 -27.66 13.28
N ARG A 23 -26.33 -28.25 12.95
CA ARG A 23 -26.86 -28.39 11.58
C ARG A 23 -27.27 -27.02 11.04
N HIS A 24 -26.34 -26.30 10.43
CA HIS A 24 -26.68 -25.15 9.59
C HIS A 24 -27.05 -25.66 8.19
N SER A 25 -28.32 -25.51 7.81
CA SER A 25 -28.88 -25.94 6.51
C SER A 25 -28.45 -25.07 5.33
N SER A 26 -27.72 -23.97 5.57
CA SER A 26 -27.28 -23.03 4.55
C SER A 26 -26.03 -22.27 5.00
N MET A 27 -25.08 -22.11 4.07
CA MET A 27 -23.90 -21.25 4.22
C MET A 27 -24.26 -19.79 4.56
N LEU A 28 -25.41 -19.30 4.07
CA LEU A 28 -25.88 -17.94 4.35
C LEU A 28 -26.36 -17.79 5.79
N ASP A 29 -26.96 -18.84 6.37
CA ASP A 29 -27.38 -18.83 7.77
C ASP A 29 -26.17 -18.85 8.70
N PHE A 30 -25.13 -19.60 8.35
CA PHE A 30 -23.86 -19.59 9.08
C PHE A 30 -23.21 -18.20 9.10
N LEU A 31 -23.13 -17.52 7.95
CA LEU A 31 -22.58 -16.17 7.85
C LEU A 31 -23.42 -15.14 8.63
N ARG A 32 -24.77 -15.27 8.64
CA ARG A 32 -25.65 -14.42 9.46
C ARG A 32 -25.41 -14.62 10.96
N THR A 33 -25.32 -15.85 11.43
CA THR A 33 -25.04 -16.14 12.85
C THR A 33 -23.66 -15.65 13.25
N LYS A 34 -22.66 -15.76 12.36
CA LYS A 34 -21.31 -15.24 12.62
C LYS A 34 -21.29 -13.71 12.69
N LYS A 35 -22.04 -13.02 11.82
CA LYS A 35 -22.20 -11.55 11.84
C LYS A 35 -22.94 -11.05 13.09
N LEU A 36 -23.82 -11.86 13.68
CA LEU A 36 -24.51 -11.55 14.93
C LEU A 36 -23.63 -11.79 16.17
N GLN A 37 -22.80 -12.83 16.16
CA GLN A 37 -21.82 -13.07 17.24
C GLN A 37 -20.73 -11.98 17.28
N ASP A 38 -20.30 -11.47 16.13
CA ASP A 38 -19.31 -10.38 16.05
C ASP A 38 -19.84 -9.06 16.63
N ARG A 39 -21.17 -8.88 16.69
CA ARG A 39 -21.83 -7.75 17.36
C ARG A 39 -22.03 -7.93 18.86
N GLN A 40 -21.80 -9.14 19.40
CA GLN A 40 -22.07 -9.46 20.81
C GLN A 40 -20.79 -9.72 21.64
N MET A 41 -19.60 -9.68 21.01
CA MET A 41 -18.31 -9.69 21.69
C MET A 41 -17.70 -8.27 21.75
N GLU A 42 -18.49 -7.26 22.06
CA GLU A 42 -17.97 -6.03 22.67
C GLU A 42 -18.13 -6.16 24.18
N SER A 43 -17.25 -6.98 24.78
CA SER A 43 -17.09 -7.04 26.23
C SER A 43 -16.36 -5.77 26.69
N PRO A 44 -16.88 -5.01 27.67
CA PRO A 44 -16.24 -3.80 28.14
C PRO A 44 -15.01 -4.13 29.00
N LEU A 45 -13.87 -3.57 28.59
CA LEU A 45 -12.69 -3.30 29.43
C LEU A 45 -11.94 -4.54 29.98
N LEU A 46 -11.06 -5.10 29.15
CA LEU A 46 -9.84 -5.76 29.64
C LEU A 46 -8.63 -4.87 29.34
N SER A 47 -8.24 -4.08 30.34
CA SER A 47 -6.86 -3.59 30.46
C SER A 47 -5.93 -4.79 30.45
N GLY A 48 -5.11 -4.93 29.40
CA GLY A 48 -4.11 -5.99 29.31
C GLY A 48 -4.06 -6.77 28.00
N ALA A 49 -4.44 -6.19 26.86
CA ALA A 49 -3.99 -6.77 25.58
C ALA A 49 -2.47 -6.56 25.49
N GLU A 50 -1.70 -7.59 25.81
CA GLU A 50 -0.25 -7.60 25.61
C GLU A 50 0.08 -7.15 24.19
N ARG A 51 0.94 -6.14 24.06
CA ARG A 51 1.43 -5.70 22.75
C ARG A 51 2.09 -6.90 22.08
N SER A 52 1.60 -7.31 20.91
CA SER A 52 2.18 -8.49 20.25
C SER A 52 3.53 -8.22 19.58
N CYS A 53 3.97 -6.96 19.60
CA CYS A 53 5.32 -6.56 19.26
C CYS A 53 5.96 -5.82 20.47
N PRO A 54 7.27 -5.98 20.71
CA PRO A 54 8.05 -5.19 21.67
C PRO A 54 7.83 -3.67 21.56
N LEU A 55 8.11 -2.93 22.64
CA LEU A 55 7.82 -1.49 22.78
C LEU A 55 8.36 -0.59 21.63
N ASP A 56 9.41 -1.02 20.92
CA ASP A 56 10.06 -0.27 19.83
C ASP A 56 9.85 -0.91 18.44
N SER A 57 8.83 -1.75 18.30
CA SER A 57 8.56 -2.47 17.06
C SER A 57 7.10 -2.40 16.64
N LEU A 58 6.90 -2.31 15.32
CA LEU A 58 5.61 -2.22 14.67
C LEU A 58 5.33 -3.52 13.93
N CYS A 59 4.10 -4.03 14.03
CA CYS A 59 3.65 -5.20 13.25
C CYS A 59 3.38 -4.72 11.82
N GLU A 60 4.25 -5.11 10.90
CA GLU A 60 4.20 -4.70 9.50
C GLU A 60 3.96 -5.92 8.59
N PRO A 61 3.25 -5.76 7.46
CA PRO A 61 3.11 -6.83 6.49
C PRO A 61 4.46 -7.13 5.82
N THR A 62 4.80 -8.40 5.72
CA THR A 62 6.04 -8.88 5.07
C THR A 62 5.78 -9.39 3.66
N ARG A 63 4.58 -9.95 3.42
CA ARG A 63 4.15 -10.46 2.12
C ARG A 63 2.72 -10.03 1.86
N VAL A 64 2.53 -9.37 0.72
CA VAL A 64 1.23 -8.89 0.25
C VAL A 64 1.07 -9.35 -1.18
N HIS A 65 -0.10 -9.88 -1.53
CA HIS A 65 -0.45 -10.14 -2.92
C HIS A 65 -1.74 -9.41 -3.30
N LEU A 66 -1.93 -9.17 -4.59
CA LEU A 66 -3.19 -8.67 -5.13
C LEU A 66 -4.08 -9.82 -5.55
N GLU A 67 -5.27 -9.87 -4.96
CA GLU A 67 -6.33 -10.79 -5.35
C GLU A 67 -7.41 -10.04 -6.14
N ARG A 68 -7.82 -10.61 -7.28
CA ARG A 68 -8.89 -10.07 -8.13
C ARG A 68 -10.19 -10.78 -7.79
N LEU A 69 -11.13 -10.06 -7.20
CA LEU A 69 -12.45 -10.55 -6.82
C LEU A 69 -13.48 -10.07 -7.83
N LEU A 70 -14.31 -10.97 -8.34
CA LEU A 70 -15.50 -10.61 -9.11
C LEU A 70 -16.66 -10.36 -8.15
N LEU A 71 -16.99 -9.10 -7.91
CA LEU A 71 -18.16 -8.67 -7.16
C LEU A 71 -19.35 -8.41 -8.09
N LEU A 72 -20.52 -8.21 -7.51
CA LEU A 72 -21.74 -7.86 -8.26
C LEU A 72 -21.57 -6.55 -9.05
N GLU A 73 -20.80 -5.62 -8.50
CA GLU A 73 -20.48 -4.31 -9.09
C GLU A 73 -19.32 -4.38 -10.11
N GLY A 74 -18.65 -5.53 -10.25
CA GLY A 74 -17.54 -5.73 -11.17
C GLY A 74 -16.28 -6.30 -10.51
N PHE A 75 -15.17 -6.28 -11.23
CA PHE A 75 -13.88 -6.72 -10.70
C PHE A 75 -13.33 -5.70 -9.70
N GLN A 76 -12.90 -6.18 -8.53
CA GLN A 76 -12.19 -5.41 -7.53
C GLN A 76 -10.86 -6.08 -7.20
N GLU A 77 -9.79 -5.30 -7.21
CA GLU A 77 -8.48 -5.72 -6.71
C GLU A 77 -8.36 -5.39 -5.23
N VAL A 78 -7.97 -6.38 -4.43
CA VAL A 78 -7.74 -6.22 -3.00
C VAL A 78 -6.34 -6.68 -2.62
N GLU A 79 -5.70 -5.93 -1.71
CA GLU A 79 -4.44 -6.33 -1.12
C GLU A 79 -4.68 -7.32 0.02
N VAL A 80 -4.17 -8.53 -0.16
CA VAL A 80 -4.23 -9.61 0.83
C VAL A 80 -2.87 -9.72 1.51
N ILE A 81 -2.88 -9.61 2.84
CA ILE A 81 -1.68 -9.76 3.65
C ILE A 81 -1.55 -11.22 4.05
N GLU A 82 -0.50 -11.90 3.61
CA GLU A 82 -0.23 -13.30 3.97
C GLU A 82 0.44 -13.43 5.33
N THR A 83 1.45 -12.59 5.57
CA THR A 83 2.30 -12.67 6.76
C THR A 83 2.63 -11.29 7.29
N CYS A 84 2.69 -11.16 8.61
CA CYS A 84 3.12 -9.96 9.31
C CYS A 84 4.32 -10.28 10.22
N GLN A 85 5.18 -9.30 10.44
CA GLN A 85 6.34 -9.40 11.32
C GLN A 85 6.52 -8.11 12.13
N CYS A 86 7.00 -8.25 13.37
CA CYS A 86 7.43 -7.11 14.17
C CYS A 86 8.78 -6.61 13.69
N ASN A 87 8.81 -5.39 13.16
CA ASN A 87 10.03 -4.72 12.73
C ASN A 87 10.28 -3.49 13.59
N THR A 88 11.55 -3.25 13.93
CA THR A 88 11.97 -2.03 14.61
C THR A 88 11.78 -0.84 13.69
N SER A 89 11.12 0.22 14.18
CA SER A 89 11.00 1.46 13.42
C SER A 89 12.36 2.17 13.36
N PRO A 90 12.89 2.50 12.17
CA PRO A 90 14.13 3.27 12.09
C PRO A 90 13.90 4.67 12.66
N LYS A 91 14.96 5.26 13.21
CA LYS A 91 14.92 6.63 13.76
C LYS A 91 14.98 7.69 12.66
N GLU A 92 15.60 7.35 11.52
CA GLU A 92 15.74 8.21 10.36
C GLU A 92 14.65 7.90 9.33
N CYS A 93 14.34 8.88 8.48
CA CYS A 93 13.45 8.68 7.35
C CYS A 93 14.16 7.93 6.23
N LEU A 94 13.73 6.70 5.99
CA LEU A 94 14.31 5.81 5.00
C LEU A 94 13.22 5.15 4.16
N ARG A 95 13.56 4.87 2.90
CA ARG A 95 12.80 3.97 2.05
C ARG A 95 13.02 2.53 2.54
N LEU A 96 11.95 1.86 2.92
CA LEU A 96 11.93 0.46 3.32
C LEU A 96 11.33 -0.38 2.18
N PRO A 97 11.76 -1.63 2.02
CA PRO A 97 11.17 -2.54 1.04
C PRO A 97 9.73 -2.89 1.44
N ALA A 98 8.86 -3.00 0.43
CA ALA A 98 7.49 -3.48 0.55
C ALA A 98 7.19 -4.37 -0.66
N LEU A 99 7.35 -5.69 -0.47
CA LEU A 99 7.14 -6.66 -1.55
C LEU A 99 5.66 -6.89 -1.79
N LYS A 100 5.26 -6.74 -3.05
CA LYS A 100 3.89 -6.95 -3.52
C LYS A 100 3.89 -7.92 -4.70
N THR A 101 3.12 -9.00 -4.57
CA THR A 101 2.97 -10.03 -5.60
C THR A 101 1.71 -9.77 -6.42
N PHE A 102 1.88 -9.73 -7.74
CA PHE A 102 0.83 -9.57 -8.73
C PHE A 102 0.53 -10.92 -9.38
N PHE A 103 -0.74 -11.18 -9.69
CA PHE A 103 -1.21 -12.41 -10.33
C PHE A 103 -0.73 -13.71 -9.64
N PRO A 104 -0.95 -13.85 -8.32
CA PRO A 104 -0.52 -15.04 -7.57
C PRO A 104 -1.10 -16.32 -8.17
N ASP A 105 -0.36 -17.42 -8.07
CA ASP A 105 -0.75 -18.76 -8.55
C ASP A 105 -1.00 -18.84 -10.07
N SER A 106 -0.37 -17.94 -10.84
CA SER A 106 -0.47 -17.91 -12.30
C SER A 106 0.91 -17.90 -12.97
N PRO A 107 1.01 -18.27 -14.27
CA PRO A 107 2.26 -18.13 -15.02
C PRO A 107 2.75 -16.68 -15.18
N LEU A 108 1.92 -15.70 -14.82
CA LEU A 108 2.21 -14.26 -14.85
C LEU A 108 2.58 -13.71 -13.46
N GLU A 109 2.75 -14.58 -12.46
CA GLU A 109 3.11 -14.18 -11.12
C GLU A 109 4.39 -13.33 -11.14
N PHE A 110 4.31 -12.15 -10.52
CA PHE A 110 5.43 -11.22 -10.48
C PHE A 110 5.45 -10.47 -9.16
N THR A 111 6.57 -10.55 -8.44
CA THR A 111 6.77 -9.82 -7.19
C THR A 111 7.63 -8.60 -7.43
N VAL A 112 7.14 -7.43 -7.01
CA VAL A 112 7.84 -6.16 -7.10
C VAL A 112 7.96 -5.52 -5.73
N ASP A 113 9.12 -4.91 -5.47
CA ASP A 113 9.30 -4.01 -4.33
C ASP A 113 8.68 -2.65 -4.64
N VAL A 114 7.44 -2.43 -4.20
CA VAL A 114 6.78 -1.13 -4.36
C VAL A 114 7.35 -0.06 -3.44
N GLY A 115 8.11 -0.46 -2.41
CA GLY A 115 8.68 0.41 -1.41
C GLY A 115 7.65 1.10 -0.51
N LYS A 116 8.11 1.53 0.67
CA LYS A 116 7.35 2.35 1.61
C LYS A 116 8.28 3.29 2.36
N CYS A 117 7.77 4.40 2.86
CA CYS A 117 8.54 5.24 3.78
C CYS A 117 8.41 4.72 5.20
N SER A 118 9.53 4.74 5.93
CA SER A 118 9.54 4.47 7.37
C SER A 118 8.69 5.48 8.13
N ASN A 119 8.22 5.12 9.33
CA ASN A 119 7.51 6.04 10.21
C ASN A 119 8.31 6.28 11.51
N PRO A 120 9.33 7.16 11.49
CA PRO A 120 10.14 7.44 12.67
C PRO A 120 9.28 8.11 13.76
N SER A 121 9.32 7.58 14.98
CA SER A 121 8.44 8.00 16.09
C SER A 121 8.78 9.37 16.70
N HIS A 122 9.95 9.91 16.40
CA HIS A 122 10.42 11.20 16.92
C HIS A 122 10.55 12.19 15.76
N VAL A 123 9.54 13.03 15.59
CA VAL A 123 9.63 14.20 14.71
C VAL A 123 9.07 15.39 15.46
N GLU A 124 9.96 16.20 16.05
CA GLU A 124 9.56 17.36 16.86
C GLU A 124 9.10 18.57 16.02
N ASP A 125 9.20 18.50 14.69
CA ASP A 125 9.04 19.66 13.80
C ASP A 125 7.81 19.60 12.86
N GLY A 126 6.82 18.74 13.13
CA GLY A 126 5.62 18.63 12.28
C GLY A 126 5.88 18.11 10.86
N LEU A 127 7.09 17.64 10.60
CA LEU A 127 7.48 16.92 9.39
C LEU A 127 7.05 15.46 9.49
N PHE A 128 6.93 14.77 8.36
CA PHE A 128 6.76 13.32 8.32
C PHE A 128 7.60 12.74 7.19
N CYS A 129 7.97 11.48 7.34
CA CYS A 129 8.73 10.78 6.32
C CYS A 129 7.80 10.47 5.13
N ALA A 130 8.07 11.10 4.00
CA ALA A 130 7.19 11.12 2.85
C ALA A 130 7.93 10.73 1.56
N PRO A 131 7.21 10.12 0.60
CA PRO A 131 7.80 9.74 -0.69
C PRO A 131 8.11 10.97 -1.53
N THR A 132 9.33 11.07 -2.08
CA THR A 132 9.76 12.24 -2.88
C THR A 132 10.02 11.92 -4.34
N LYS A 133 10.36 10.67 -4.63
CA LYS A 133 10.69 10.21 -5.97
C LYS A 133 10.09 8.84 -6.23
N PHE A 134 9.50 8.68 -7.40
CA PHE A 134 8.86 7.46 -7.84
C PHE A 134 9.52 6.99 -9.13
N ASP A 135 9.60 5.68 -9.29
CA ASP A 135 9.98 4.99 -10.51
C ASP A 135 8.80 4.09 -10.95
N SER A 136 8.96 3.39 -12.06
CA SER A 136 7.93 2.52 -12.61
C SER A 136 8.52 1.21 -13.13
N VAL A 137 7.81 0.12 -12.87
CA VAL A 137 8.16 -1.21 -13.34
C VAL A 137 7.03 -1.72 -14.24
N LEU A 138 7.39 -2.17 -15.45
CA LEU A 138 6.47 -2.83 -16.37
C LEU A 138 6.33 -4.31 -16.00
N ILE A 139 5.11 -4.72 -15.67
CA ILE A 139 4.76 -6.12 -15.37
C ILE A 139 3.91 -6.70 -16.50
N LYS A 140 4.02 -8.00 -16.74
CA LYS A 140 3.13 -8.69 -17.68
C LYS A 140 1.79 -8.96 -16.99
N SER A 141 0.70 -8.63 -17.66
CA SER A 141 -0.66 -8.85 -17.19
C SER A 141 -1.46 -9.62 -18.25
N PRO A 142 -2.62 -10.22 -17.88
CA PRO A 142 -3.50 -10.89 -18.84
C PRO A 142 -3.96 -9.97 -19.99
N ASN A 143 -3.99 -8.66 -19.74
CA ASN A 143 -4.43 -7.65 -20.71
C ASN A 143 -3.26 -6.96 -21.43
N GLY A 144 -2.03 -7.46 -21.30
CA GLY A 144 -0.84 -6.88 -21.94
C GLY A 144 0.26 -6.57 -20.94
N ALA A 145 0.80 -5.35 -20.99
CA ALA A 145 1.75 -4.87 -19.99
C ALA A 145 1.07 -3.84 -19.09
N GLU A 146 1.35 -3.90 -17.80
CA GLU A 146 0.84 -2.98 -16.78
C GLU A 146 2.00 -2.25 -16.12
N VAL A 147 1.83 -0.95 -15.86
CA VAL A 147 2.85 -0.12 -15.22
C VAL A 147 2.56 -0.03 -13.73
N VAL A 148 3.46 -0.55 -12.92
CA VAL A 148 3.40 -0.44 -11.46
C VAL A 148 4.32 0.68 -11.00
N GLN A 149 3.79 1.65 -10.29
CA GLN A 149 4.60 2.70 -9.67
C GLN A 149 5.33 2.14 -8.44
N THR A 150 6.64 2.39 -8.36
CA THR A 150 7.49 2.01 -7.23
C THR A 150 8.09 3.24 -6.56
N LEU A 151 8.26 3.18 -5.26
CA LEU A 151 8.90 4.25 -4.49
C LEU A 151 10.41 4.15 -4.60
N GLU A 152 11.08 5.25 -4.98
CA GLU A 152 12.53 5.32 -5.11
C GLU A 152 13.17 5.97 -3.88
N ASN A 153 12.63 7.11 -3.42
CA ASN A 153 13.21 7.85 -2.31
C ASN A 153 12.17 8.40 -1.31
N CYS A 154 12.58 8.50 -0.05
CA CYS A 154 11.81 9.08 1.05
C CYS A 154 12.61 10.17 1.74
N GLU A 155 11.97 11.27 2.10
CA GLU A 155 12.58 12.36 2.86
C GLU A 155 11.59 12.94 3.86
N MET A 156 12.10 13.67 4.85
CA MET A 156 11.25 14.44 5.75
C MET A 156 10.60 15.60 4.99
N LYS A 157 9.27 15.65 4.97
CA LYS A 157 8.49 16.70 4.29
C LYS A 157 7.39 17.24 5.20
N GLU A 158 6.96 18.45 4.89
CA GLU A 158 5.78 19.09 5.47
C GLU A 158 4.49 18.41 5.01
N PRO A 159 3.38 18.49 5.78
CA PRO A 159 2.06 17.89 5.49
C PRO A 159 1.61 17.99 4.03
N CYS A 160 1.95 19.09 3.36
CA CYS A 160 1.66 19.35 1.96
C CYS A 160 2.95 19.76 1.25
N TYR A 161 3.37 19.01 0.23
CA TYR A 161 4.63 19.25 -0.47
C TYR A 161 4.52 19.02 -1.97
N ARG A 162 5.41 19.67 -2.74
CA ARG A 162 5.51 19.50 -4.20
C ARG A 162 6.45 18.33 -4.52
N ILE A 163 6.01 17.46 -5.41
CA ILE A 163 6.86 16.50 -6.11
C ILE A 163 7.06 16.91 -7.57
N SER A 164 8.17 16.48 -8.16
CA SER A 164 8.41 16.66 -9.60
C SER A 164 7.43 15.82 -10.42
N TYR A 165 6.82 16.40 -11.44
CA TYR A 165 5.96 15.71 -12.40
C TYR A 165 6.19 16.32 -13.77
N VAL A 166 6.85 15.56 -14.65
CA VAL A 166 7.24 16.02 -15.97
C VAL A 166 6.14 15.72 -16.99
N GLU A 167 5.73 16.74 -17.73
CA GLU A 167 4.89 16.63 -18.91
C GLU A 167 5.68 16.98 -20.17
N TYR A 168 5.20 16.47 -21.30
CA TYR A 168 5.84 16.64 -22.60
C TYR A 168 4.99 17.53 -23.49
N TYR A 169 5.62 18.50 -24.14
CA TYR A 169 4.95 19.37 -25.11
C TYR A 169 5.81 19.57 -26.36
N TYR A 170 5.17 19.88 -27.49
CA TYR A 170 5.87 20.22 -28.72
C TYR A 170 6.09 21.74 -28.80
N GLU A 171 7.35 22.14 -28.87
CA GLU A 171 7.74 23.50 -29.22
C GLU A 171 7.88 23.61 -30.73
N ILE A 172 7.18 24.57 -31.33
CA ILE A 172 7.28 24.87 -32.75
C ILE A 172 8.32 25.97 -32.94
N ILE A 173 9.39 25.66 -33.64
CA ILE A 173 10.44 26.62 -34.02
C ILE A 173 10.48 26.77 -35.54
N TYR A 174 10.89 27.95 -36.01
CA TYR A 174 11.11 28.20 -37.43
C TYR A 174 12.60 28.31 -37.68
N ASN A 175 13.12 27.54 -38.64
CA ASN A 175 14.51 27.64 -39.05
C ASN A 175 14.77 28.94 -39.84
N SER A 176 16.02 29.24 -40.17
CA SER A 176 16.38 30.42 -40.96
C SER A 176 15.83 30.42 -42.39
N ALA A 177 15.35 29.27 -42.88
CA ALA A 177 14.66 29.12 -44.16
C ALA A 177 13.13 29.32 -44.05
N GLY A 178 12.59 29.46 -42.83
CA GLY A 178 11.16 29.60 -42.55
C GLY A 178 10.41 28.27 -42.43
N ASP A 179 11.10 27.13 -42.45
CA ASP A 179 10.46 25.83 -42.27
C ASP A 179 10.11 25.60 -40.80
N ARG A 180 8.95 24.97 -40.59
CA ARG A 180 8.43 24.58 -39.28
C ARG A 180 9.12 23.30 -38.80
N GLU A 181 9.80 23.37 -37.66
CA GLU A 181 10.40 22.23 -36.98
C GLU A 181 9.72 22.06 -35.61
N GLU A 182 9.30 20.82 -35.30
CA GLU A 182 8.69 20.48 -34.02
C GLU A 182 9.73 19.81 -33.11
N ARG A 183 9.94 20.36 -31.91
CA ARG A 183 10.85 19.81 -30.91
C ARG A 183 10.07 19.37 -29.68
N LEU A 184 10.26 18.12 -29.28
CA LEU A 184 9.72 17.64 -28.01
C LEU A 184 10.50 18.29 -26.85
N LYS A 185 9.77 18.89 -25.93
CA LYS A 185 10.30 19.53 -24.72
C LYS A 185 9.63 18.93 -23.49
N GLU A 186 10.40 18.90 -22.41
CA GLU A 186 9.96 18.48 -21.09
C GLU A 186 9.71 19.70 -20.21
N ILE A 187 8.65 19.66 -19.40
CA ILE A 187 8.35 20.66 -18.40
C ILE A 187 7.94 19.98 -17.09
N ASP A 188 8.61 20.32 -15.99
CA ASP A 188 8.21 19.87 -14.66
C ASP A 188 7.04 20.75 -14.17
N VAL A 189 5.81 20.33 -14.46
CA VAL A 189 4.61 20.98 -13.94
C VAL A 189 4.49 20.76 -12.43
N GLY A 190 4.94 19.60 -11.93
CA GLY A 190 4.87 19.24 -10.52
C GLY A 190 3.47 18.84 -10.07
N ARG A 191 3.40 18.14 -8.92
CA ARG A 191 2.15 17.77 -8.27
C ARG A 191 2.24 17.95 -6.76
N CYS A 192 1.12 18.26 -6.14
CA CYS A 192 1.03 18.36 -4.70
C CYS A 192 0.62 17.02 -4.10
N LEU A 193 1.37 16.57 -3.09
CA LEU A 193 1.09 15.36 -2.34
C LEU A 193 0.96 15.66 -0.84
N GLY A 194 0.22 14.78 -0.16
CA GLY A 194 -0.09 14.89 1.26
C GLY A 194 -1.41 15.60 1.54
N SER A 195 -1.54 16.16 2.74
CA SER A 195 -2.75 16.80 3.27
C SER A 195 -2.76 18.29 2.95
N CYS A 196 -2.92 18.62 1.66
CA CYS A 196 -2.98 20.00 1.18
C CYS A 196 -4.37 20.63 1.41
N SER A 197 -4.43 21.67 2.23
CA SER A 197 -5.62 22.50 2.46
C SER A 197 -5.41 23.94 1.97
N ILE A 198 -6.50 24.71 1.85
CA ILE A 198 -6.44 26.13 1.45
C ILE A 198 -5.59 26.89 2.47
N GLY A 199 -4.40 27.34 2.05
CA GLY A 199 -3.44 28.07 2.90
C GLY A 199 -2.15 27.30 3.21
N ASN A 200 -2.15 25.97 3.10
CA ASN A 200 -0.94 25.14 3.17
C ASN A 200 -0.26 25.16 1.79
N ARG A 201 0.95 25.72 1.68
CA ARG A 201 1.50 26.05 0.36
C ARG A 201 2.27 24.89 -0.28
N CYS A 202 1.58 24.20 -1.19
CA CYS A 202 2.18 23.61 -2.38
C CYS A 202 1.63 24.39 -3.58
N LEU A 203 2.34 25.41 -4.05
CA LEU A 203 1.88 26.27 -5.14
C LEU A 203 2.57 25.91 -6.44
N LEU A 204 1.78 25.33 -7.35
CA LEU A 204 2.02 25.26 -8.79
C LEU A 204 1.83 26.68 -9.36
N ARG A 205 2.82 27.19 -10.10
CA ARG A 205 2.70 28.43 -10.88
C ARG A 205 2.98 28.12 -12.32
#